data_AF-A0A934C5V9-F1
#
_entry.id   AF-A0A934C5V9-F1
#
_cell.length_a   1.000
_cell.length_b   1.000
_cell.length_c   1.000
_cell.angle_alpha   90.00
_cell.angle_beta   90.00
_cell.angle_gamma   90.00
#
_symmetry.space_group_name_H-M   'P 1'
#
loop_
_entity.id
_entity.type
_entity.pdbx_description
1 polymer ?
#
loop_
_entity_poly.entity_id
_entity_poly.type
_entity_poly.pdbx_seq_one_letter_code
_entity_poly.pdbx_strand_id
1 'polypeptide(L)'
;MSHRTPESPTSREFVKQSSLYQEFLAEREEILKHKWIESERLGYDIGFERALLDWIRKHRESWRAARRQQQGQMTSGNSATPFATPPGEKRSE
;
A
#
# COMPACT_ATOMS: atom_id res chain seq x y z
N MET A 1 40.83 3.46 11.59
CA MET A 1 39.50 3.37 12.20
C MET A 1 38.45 3.67 11.14
N SER A 2 37.62 2.70 10.77
CA SER A 2 36.52 2.93 9.82
C SER A 2 35.44 3.78 10.49
N HIS A 3 35.24 5.00 9.98
CA HIS A 3 34.21 5.91 10.47
C HIS A 3 32.85 5.39 9.99
N ARG A 4 32.02 4.93 10.93
CA ARG A 4 30.62 4.56 10.68
C ARG A 4 29.83 5.87 10.64
N THR A 5 29.40 6.30 9.46
CA THR A 5 28.52 7.47 9.29
C THR A 5 27.19 7.23 10.00
N PRO A 6 26.68 8.18 10.79
CA PRO A 6 25.35 8.08 11.37
C PRO A 6 24.29 8.35 10.29
N GLU A 7 23.49 7.32 9.97
CA GLU A 7 22.33 7.42 9.10
C GLU A 7 21.36 8.51 9.61
N SER A 8 21.04 9.49 8.76
CA SER A 8 20.19 10.65 9.11
C SER A 8 18.78 10.22 9.56
N PRO A 9 18.22 10.75 10.67
CA PRO A 9 16.87 10.44 11.14
C PRO A 9 15.77 10.81 10.12
N THR A 10 16.02 11.76 9.22
CA THR A 10 15.05 12.18 8.19
C THR A 10 14.71 11.07 7.20
N SER A 11 15.69 10.23 6.84
CA SER A 11 15.49 9.15 5.87
C SER A 11 14.57 8.06 6.42
N ARG A 12 14.67 7.76 7.72
CA ARG A 12 13.84 6.74 8.38
C ARG A 12 12.38 7.17 8.51
N GLU A 13 12.15 8.46 8.74
CA GLU A 13 10.80 9.05 8.76
C GLU A 13 10.18 9.10 7.37
N PHE A 14 10.97 9.43 6.34
CA PHE A 14 10.49 9.44 4.95
C PHE A 14 10.05 8.05 4.48
N VAL A 15 10.76 6.99 4.88
CA VAL A 15 10.36 5.60 4.59
C VAL A 15 9.07 5.24 5.32
N LYS A 16 8.87 5.66 6.57
CA LYS A 16 7.60 5.42 7.29
C LYS A 16 6.41 6.13 6.65
N GLN A 17 6.64 7.30 6.04
CA GLN A 17 5.63 8.05 5.30
C GLN A 17 5.42 7.52 3.87
N SER A 18 6.28 6.63 3.39
CA SER A 18 6.17 6.07 2.05
C SER A 18 4.99 5.08 1.94
N SER A 19 4.36 5.06 0.77
CA SER A 19 3.31 4.09 0.44
C SER A 19 3.77 2.65 0.62
N LEU A 20 5.04 2.34 0.38
CA LEU A 20 5.61 1.00 0.56
C LEU A 20 5.52 0.51 2.02
N TYR A 21 5.84 1.38 2.99
CA TYR A 21 5.77 1.00 4.41
C TYR A 21 4.32 0.81 4.86
N GLN A 22 3.40 1.64 4.37
CA GLN A 22 1.97 1.50 4.64
C GLN A 22 1.40 0.20 4.04
N GLU A 23 1.80 -0.17 2.82
CA GLU A 23 1.45 -1.45 2.22
C GLU A 23 2.01 -2.64 3.02
N PHE A 24 3.25 -2.53 3.51
CA PHE A 24 3.84 -3.56 4.37
C PHE A 24 3.08 -3.72 5.70
N LEU A 25 2.73 -2.62 6.36
CA LEU A 25 1.96 -2.66 7.61
C LEU A 25 0.61 -3.33 7.40
N ALA A 26 -0.09 -2.96 6.32
CA ALA A 26 -1.37 -3.57 6.02
C ALA A 26 -1.26 -5.05 5.63
N GLU A 27 -0.23 -5.44 4.87
CA GLU A 27 0.03 -6.85 4.56
C GLU A 27 0.27 -7.65 5.86
N ARG A 28 1.03 -7.09 6.81
CA ARG A 28 1.25 -7.68 8.13
C ARG A 28 -0.04 -7.82 8.93
N GLU A 29 -0.92 -6.82 8.91
CA GLU A 29 -2.21 -6.89 9.59
C GLU A 29 -3.10 -8.01 9.04
N GLU A 30 -3.10 -8.23 7.72
CA GLU A 30 -3.86 -9.33 7.11
C GLU A 30 -3.30 -10.70 7.51
N ILE A 31 -1.97 -10.85 7.61
CA ILE A 31 -1.36 -12.08 8.10
C ILE A 31 -1.75 -12.34 9.56
N LEU A 32 -1.82 -11.30 10.41
CA LEU A 32 -2.25 -11.43 11.80
C LEU A 32 -3.74 -11.80 11.91
N LYS A 33 -4.61 -11.24 11.05
CA LYS A 33 -6.02 -11.64 10.98
C LYS A 33 -6.16 -13.10 10.53
N HIS A 34 -5.42 -13.51 9.50
CA HIS A 34 -5.40 -14.90 9.02
C HIS A 34 -4.98 -15.86 10.11
N LYS A 35 -3.90 -15.52 10.83
CA LYS A 35 -3.44 -16.28 11.99
C LYS A 35 -4.56 -16.46 13.00
N TRP A 36 -5.24 -15.38 13.38
CA TRP A 36 -6.31 -15.45 14.37
C TRP A 36 -7.46 -16.35 13.89
N ILE A 37 -8.00 -16.12 12.69
CA ILE A 37 -9.12 -16.90 12.13
C ILE A 37 -8.76 -18.39 12.07
N GLU A 38 -7.57 -18.71 11.61
CA GLU A 38 -7.13 -20.10 11.44
C GLU A 38 -6.84 -20.79 12.77
N SER A 39 -6.34 -20.05 13.76
CA SER A 39 -6.18 -20.54 15.14
C SER A 39 -7.53 -20.82 15.80
N GLU A 40 -8.51 -19.93 15.64
CA GLU A 40 -9.89 -20.15 16.12
C GLU A 40 -10.50 -21.39 15.46
N ARG A 41 -10.29 -21.55 14.14
CA ARG A 41 -10.82 -22.69 13.37
C ARG A 41 -10.24 -24.04 13.81
N LEU A 42 -8.97 -24.07 14.21
CA LEU A 42 -8.28 -25.30 14.62
C LEU A 42 -8.32 -25.55 16.12
N GLY A 43 -8.75 -24.57 16.92
CA GLY A 43 -8.81 -24.67 18.38
C GLY A 43 -7.44 -24.57 19.07
N TYR A 44 -6.40 -24.14 18.36
CA TYR A 44 -5.06 -23.89 18.93
C TYR A 44 -4.30 -22.85 18.10
N ASP A 45 -3.32 -22.18 18.71
CA ASP A 45 -2.53 -21.19 17.98
C ASP A 45 -1.62 -21.84 16.93
N ILE A 46 -1.82 -21.48 15.66
CA ILE A 46 -1.02 -22.01 14.55
C ILE A 46 0.38 -21.39 14.45
N GLY A 47 0.61 -20.27 15.14
CA GLY A 47 1.85 -19.52 15.08
C GLY A 47 1.99 -18.63 13.84
N PHE A 48 2.87 -17.63 13.94
CA PHE A 48 3.03 -16.61 12.90
C PHE A 48 3.62 -17.15 11.60
N GLU A 49 4.65 -18.00 11.66
CA GLU A 49 5.33 -18.49 10.46
C GLU A 49 4.43 -19.37 9.58
N ARG A 50 3.63 -20.24 10.21
CA ARG A 50 2.63 -21.05 9.51
C ARG A 50 1.57 -20.16 8.86
N ALA A 51 1.04 -19.18 9.59
CA ALA A 51 0.06 -18.23 9.06
C ALA A 51 0.62 -17.42 7.89
N LEU A 52 1.86 -16.93 8.01
CA LEU A 52 2.56 -16.18 6.97
C LEU A 52 2.69 -16.99 5.67
N LEU A 53 3.21 -18.21 5.78
CA LEU A 53 3.42 -19.09 4.64
C LEU A 53 2.11 -19.52 3.96
N ASP A 54 1.06 -19.74 4.74
CA ASP A 54 -0.26 -20.07 4.22
C ASP A 54 -0.91 -18.86 3.51
N TRP A 55 -0.85 -17.69 4.15
CA TRP A 55 -1.42 -16.45 3.64
C TRP A 55 -0.75 -16.00 2.32
N ILE A 56 0.59 -16.08 2.25
CA ILE A 56 1.34 -15.75 1.03
C ILE A 56 0.88 -16.61 -0.15
N ARG A 57 0.65 -17.91 0.08
CA ARG A 57 0.29 -18.86 -1.00
C ARG A 57 -1.16 -18.71 -1.47
N LYS A 58 -2.08 -18.36 -0.57
CA LYS A 58 -3.52 -18.42 -0.87
C LYS A 58 -4.20 -17.06 -1.06
N HIS A 59 -3.68 -16.01 -0.43
CA HIS A 59 -4.42 -14.74 -0.29
C HIS A 59 -3.69 -13.54 -0.87
N ARG A 60 -2.35 -13.52 -0.82
CA ARG A 60 -1.54 -12.32 -1.11
C ARG A 60 -1.77 -11.72 -2.49
N GLU A 61 -1.83 -12.54 -3.53
CA GLU A 61 -1.97 -12.05 -4.90
C GLU A 61 -3.30 -11.31 -5.11
N SER A 62 -4.40 -11.94 -4.67
CA SER A 62 -5.75 -11.37 -4.72
C SER A 62 -5.85 -10.09 -3.88
N TRP A 63 -5.27 -10.09 -2.68
CA TRP A 63 -5.25 -8.91 -1.81
C TRP A 63 -4.54 -7.72 -2.46
N ARG A 64 -3.35 -7.96 -3.06
CA ARG A 64 -2.62 -6.91 -3.79
C ARG A 64 -3.37 -6.42 -5.03
N ALA A 65 -4.05 -7.31 -5.75
CA ALA A 65 -4.84 -6.94 -6.92
C ALA A 65 -6.01 -6.02 -6.54
N ALA A 66 -6.75 -6.36 -5.48
CA ALA A 66 -7.86 -5.56 -4.98
C ALA A 66 -7.41 -4.14 -4.57
N ARG A 67 -6.26 -4.02 -3.90
CA ARG A 67 -5.71 -2.71 -3.51
C ARG A 67 -5.32 -1.82 -4.69
N ARG A 68 -4.69 -2.39 -5.73
CA ARG A 68 -4.37 -1.63 -6.95
C ARG A 68 -5.62 -1.06 -7.63
N GLN A 69 -6.70 -1.84 -7.64
CA GLN A 69 -7.98 -1.39 -8.21
C GLN A 69 -8.62 -0.28 -7.37
N GLN A 70 -8.56 -0.37 -6.04
CA GLN A 70 -9.07 0.68 -5.15
C GLN A 70 -8.31 2.00 -5.29
N GLN A 71 -6.99 1.95 -5.46
CA GLN A 71 -6.18 3.15 -5.71
C GLN A 71 -6.47 3.77 -7.09
N GLY A 72 -6.69 2.95 -8.13
CA GLY A 72 -7.06 3.43 -9.47
C GLY A 72 -8.46 4.06 -9.57
N GLN A 73 -9.40 3.64 -8.71
CA GLN A 73 -10.73 4.26 -8.64
C GLN A 73 -10.69 5.65 -7.98
N MET A 74 -9.82 5.88 -7.00
CA MET A 74 -9.66 7.21 -6.38
C MET A 74 -9.05 8.25 -7.34
N THR A 75 -8.19 7.85 -8.28
CA THR A 75 -7.58 8.79 -9.25
C THR A 75 -8.49 9.11 -10.45
N SER A 76 -9.44 8.23 -10.76
CA SER A 76 -10.34 8.39 -11.92
C SER A 76 -11.58 9.27 -11.64
N GLY A 77 -11.81 9.65 -10.37
CA GLY A 77 -12.94 10.50 -9.95
C GLY A 77 -12.66 12.01 -9.96
N ASN A 78 -11.46 12.45 -10.33
CA ASN A 78 -11.11 13.87 -10.34
C ASN A 78 -10.51 14.30 -11.70
N SER A 79 -11.29 14.13 -12.77
CA SER A 79 -11.01 14.69 -14.10
C SER A 79 -11.80 15.97 -14.35
N ALA A 80 -11.81 16.90 -13.40
CA ALA A 80 -12.10 18.30 -13.69
C ALA A 80 -10.78 18.98 -14.08
N THR A 81 -10.47 19.03 -15.38
CA THR A 81 -9.36 19.80 -15.94
C THR A 81 -9.60 21.30 -15.67
N PRO A 82 -8.79 22.00 -14.86
CA PRO A 82 -9.02 23.43 -14.57
C PRO A 82 -8.41 24.36 -15.63
N PHE A 83 -7.90 23.83 -16.75
CA PHE A 83 -7.21 24.62 -17.76
C PHE A 83 -7.66 24.25 -19.18
N ALA A 84 -8.94 24.51 -19.47
CA ALA A 84 -9.39 24.68 -20.85
C ALA A 84 -9.18 26.15 -21.22
N THR A 85 -8.14 26.42 -22.01
CA THR A 85 -7.88 27.74 -22.60
C THR A 85 -9.05 28.13 -23.53
N PRO A 86 -9.66 29.32 -23.41
CA PRO A 86 -10.70 29.73 -24.35
C PRO A 86 -10.09 29.99 -25.74
N PRO A 87 -10.75 29.57 -26.84
CA PRO A 87 -10.26 29.84 -28.18
C PRO A 87 -10.38 31.34 -28.50
N GLY A 88 -9.29 31.92 -28.98
CA GLY A 88 -9.17 33.34 -29.31
C GLY A 88 -10.21 33.83 -30.31
N GLU A 89 -10.94 34.86 -29.90
CA GLU A 89 -11.78 35.70 -30.74
C GLU A 89 -10.90 36.49 -31.71
N LYS A 90 -10.84 36.03 -32.95
CA LYS A 90 -10.27 36.76 -34.08
C LYS A 90 -11.14 37.98 -34.38
N ARG A 91 -10.65 39.15 -33.98
CA ARG A 91 -11.07 40.46 -34.51
C ARG A 91 -10.72 40.47 -36.00
N SER A 92 -11.76 40.44 -36.85
CA SER A 92 -11.65 40.75 -38.27
C SER A 92 -11.98 42.22 -38.49
N GLU A 93 -11.14 42.82 -39.32
CA GLU A 93 -11.16 44.19 -39.84
C GLU A 93 -12.22 44.37 -40.93
#